data_AF-A0A5C7UNP3-F1
#
_entry.id   AF-A0A5C7UNP3-F1
#
_cell.length_a   1.000
_cell.length_b   1.000
_cell.length_c   1.000
_cell.angle_alpha   90.00
_cell.angle_beta   90.00
_cell.angle_gamma   90.00
#
_symmetry.space_group_name_H-M   'P 1'
#
loop_
_entity.id
_entity.type
_entity.pdbx_description
1 polymer ?
#
loop_
_entity_poly.entity_id
_entity_poly.type
_entity_poly.pdbx_seq_one_letter_code
_entity_poly.pdbx_strand_id
1 'polypeptide(L)'
;MTGLGGDNYIISGIEDDGHHTTDGWVVIQGEILPFKGDLKQSSVIIVEAVKTVDFEDGRERGVYLSRYATFGTGLKSIPFARLARISDLQKQKKKTDELQAALDELKAYTIKRTGELQAAHDLLSDRANILERKAAPFAIDGVLLLWRKPANQIPAGWREATDWRGRMPIGWNPGDTDFNTLGNTGGKKNTKIEKTHLPKVSL
;
A
#
# COMPACT_ATOMS: atom_id res chain seq x y z
N MET A 1 -34.55 -26.15 2.01
CA MET A 1 -34.67 -25.08 0.99
C MET A 1 -34.44 -23.66 1.55
N THR A 2 -34.23 -23.48 2.85
CA THR A 2 -34.03 -22.15 3.49
C THR A 2 -32.58 -21.69 3.59
N GLY A 3 -31.60 -22.53 3.26
CA GLY A 3 -30.18 -22.20 3.41
C GLY A 3 -29.63 -21.09 2.49
N LEU A 4 -30.42 -20.55 1.55
CA LEU A 4 -29.96 -19.55 0.58
C LEU A 4 -29.74 -18.16 1.20
N GLY A 5 -30.48 -17.81 2.26
CA GLY A 5 -30.39 -16.51 2.94
C GLY A 5 -29.94 -16.60 4.40
N GLY A 6 -29.51 -17.78 4.86
CA GLY A 6 -29.22 -18.06 6.27
C GLY A 6 -30.46 -18.36 7.10
N ASP A 7 -30.33 -18.32 8.43
CA ASP A 7 -31.39 -18.76 9.33
C ASP A 7 -32.54 -17.78 9.46
N ASN A 8 -32.31 -16.48 9.20
CA ASN A 8 -33.34 -15.44 9.31
C ASN A 8 -33.19 -14.38 8.20
N TYR A 9 -34.15 -14.31 7.27
CA TYR A 9 -34.10 -13.36 6.15
C TYR A 9 -35.47 -13.13 5.51
N ILE A 10 -35.62 -12.03 4.78
CA ILE A 10 -36.84 -11.71 4.02
C ILE A 10 -36.75 -12.32 2.63
N ILE A 11 -37.78 -13.08 2.24
CA ILE A 11 -37.90 -13.69 0.90
C ILE A 11 -38.58 -12.70 -0.05
N SER A 12 -39.75 -12.17 0.33
CA SER A 12 -40.59 -11.31 -0.51
C SER A 12 -41.60 -10.53 0.34
N GLY A 13 -42.18 -9.46 -0.21
CA GLY A 13 -43.07 -8.56 0.56
C GLY A 13 -42.30 -7.89 1.70
N ILE A 14 -42.97 -7.57 2.82
CA ILE A 14 -42.35 -6.87 3.97
C ILE A 14 -41.63 -5.59 3.50
N GLU A 15 -42.31 -4.85 2.64
CA GLU A 15 -41.85 -3.56 2.13
C GLU A 15 -42.14 -2.51 3.19
N ASP A 16 -41.11 -1.76 3.56
CA ASP A 16 -41.12 -0.79 4.64
C ASP A 16 -41.18 0.62 4.04
N ASP A 17 -42.24 1.35 4.33
CA ASP A 17 -42.43 2.74 3.91
C ASP A 17 -41.88 3.76 4.92
N GLY A 18 -41.25 3.29 6.00
CA GLY A 18 -40.75 4.06 7.13
C GLY A 18 -41.65 4.01 8.37
N HIS A 19 -42.93 3.64 8.21
CA HIS A 19 -43.91 3.59 9.29
C HIS A 19 -44.62 2.24 9.40
N HIS A 20 -44.95 1.62 8.27
CA HIS A 20 -45.61 0.32 8.19
C HIS A 20 -44.79 -0.63 7.33
N THR A 21 -45.03 -1.91 7.52
CA THR A 21 -44.55 -2.94 6.59
C THR A 21 -45.72 -3.65 5.94
N THR A 22 -45.57 -4.04 4.68
CA THR A 22 -46.54 -4.91 4.00
C THR A 22 -46.45 -6.37 4.47
N ASP A 23 -47.49 -7.16 4.17
CA ASP A 23 -47.43 -8.62 4.30
C ASP A 23 -46.33 -9.21 3.41
N GLY A 24 -45.84 -10.40 3.76
CA GLY A 24 -44.81 -11.05 2.95
C GLY A 24 -44.43 -12.43 3.44
N TRP A 25 -43.22 -12.84 3.10
CA TRP A 25 -42.66 -14.14 3.46
C TRP A 25 -41.27 -13.96 4.06
N VAL A 26 -41.05 -14.62 5.18
CA VAL A 26 -39.82 -14.56 5.94
C VAL A 26 -39.34 -15.96 6.28
N VAL A 27 -38.03 -16.13 6.36
CA VAL A 27 -37.44 -17.28 7.04
C VAL A 27 -37.10 -16.86 8.45
N ILE A 28 -37.52 -17.65 9.43
CA ILE A 28 -37.14 -17.49 10.82
C ILE A 28 -36.71 -18.85 11.36
N GLN A 29 -35.51 -18.92 11.95
CA GLN A 29 -34.92 -20.15 12.49
C GLN A 29 -34.92 -21.30 11.46
N GLY A 30 -34.70 -20.97 10.19
CA GLY A 30 -34.70 -21.94 9.09
C GLY A 30 -36.07 -22.43 8.62
N GLU A 31 -37.18 -21.89 9.14
CA GLU A 31 -38.56 -22.18 8.74
C GLU A 31 -39.15 -21.03 7.91
N ILE A 32 -39.88 -21.34 6.83
CA ILE A 32 -40.60 -20.34 6.02
C ILE A 32 -41.94 -20.05 6.68
N LEU A 33 -42.19 -18.79 7.02
CA LEU A 33 -43.43 -18.34 7.64
C LEU A 33 -44.04 -17.16 6.84
N PRO A 34 -45.38 -17.09 6.73
CA PRO A 34 -46.03 -15.89 6.29
C PRO A 34 -45.79 -14.78 7.32
N PHE A 35 -45.46 -13.59 6.85
CA PHE A 35 -45.30 -12.41 7.68
C PHE A 35 -46.53 -11.51 7.56
N LYS A 36 -47.10 -11.15 8.70
CA LYS A 36 -48.20 -10.20 8.82
C LYS A 36 -47.64 -8.84 9.19
N GLY A 37 -47.69 -7.94 8.21
CA GLY A 37 -47.21 -6.58 8.34
C GLY A 37 -48.19 -5.70 9.10
N ASP A 38 -47.64 -4.71 9.80
CA ASP A 38 -48.38 -3.70 10.56
C ASP A 38 -47.44 -2.48 10.76
N LEU A 39 -47.77 -1.62 11.73
CA LEU A 39 -46.87 -0.59 12.23
C LEU A 39 -45.51 -1.20 12.56
N LYS A 40 -44.47 -0.62 11.97
CA LYS A 40 -43.10 -1.09 12.09
C LYS A 40 -42.65 -1.06 13.55
N GLN A 41 -42.14 -2.20 14.03
CA GLN A 41 -41.51 -2.31 15.34
C GLN A 41 -40.06 -2.79 15.21
N SER A 42 -39.33 -2.80 16.32
CA SER A 42 -37.92 -3.21 16.34
C SER A 42 -37.71 -4.72 16.34
N SER A 43 -38.74 -5.51 16.68
CA SER A 43 -38.64 -6.95 16.85
C SER A 43 -39.82 -7.72 16.25
N VAL A 44 -39.51 -8.91 15.72
CA VAL A 44 -40.44 -9.86 15.12
C VAL A 44 -40.56 -11.08 16.01
N ILE A 45 -41.77 -11.59 16.18
CA ILE A 45 -42.08 -12.83 16.90
C ILE A 45 -42.82 -13.81 15.99
N ILE A 46 -42.76 -15.09 16.33
CA ILE A 46 -43.64 -16.11 15.75
C ILE A 46 -44.87 -16.24 16.63
N VAL A 47 -46.04 -16.14 16.03
CA VAL A 47 -47.33 -16.32 16.68
C VAL A 47 -47.94 -17.64 16.21
N GLU A 48 -48.43 -18.42 17.17
CA GLU A 48 -49.23 -19.62 16.98
C GLU A 48 -50.67 -19.32 17.33
N ALA A 49 -51.56 -19.28 16.34
CA ALA A 49 -52.98 -19.05 16.55
C ALA A 49 -53.75 -20.36 16.32
N VAL A 50 -54.58 -20.73 17.30
CA VAL A 50 -55.51 -21.86 17.19
C VAL A 50 -56.84 -21.32 16.69
N LYS A 51 -57.32 -21.82 15.55
CA LYS A 51 -58.66 -21.56 15.06
C LYS A 51 -59.60 -22.66 15.56
N THR A 52 -60.59 -22.26 16.36
CA THR A 52 -61.69 -23.12 16.78
C THR A 52 -62.73 -23.23 15.68
N VAL A 53 -63.32 -24.41 15.55
CA VAL A 53 -64.47 -24.68 14.67
C VAL A 53 -65.48 -25.52 15.45
N ASP A 54 -66.75 -25.29 15.14
CA ASP A 54 -67.86 -26.04 15.70
C ASP A 54 -67.94 -27.43 15.08
N PHE A 55 -68.08 -28.44 15.93
CA PHE A 55 -68.33 -29.82 15.51
C PHE A 55 -69.82 -30.16 15.60
N GLU A 56 -70.25 -31.21 14.91
CA GLU A 56 -71.68 -31.61 14.89
C GLU A 56 -72.23 -32.01 16.26
N ASP A 57 -71.37 -32.24 17.26
CA ASP A 57 -71.76 -32.45 18.66
C ASP A 57 -72.04 -31.13 19.43
N GLY A 58 -71.99 -29.99 18.74
CA GLY A 58 -72.19 -28.65 19.31
C GLY A 58 -71.01 -28.16 20.15
N ARG A 59 -69.86 -28.83 20.10
CA ARG A 59 -68.66 -28.43 20.85
C ARG A 59 -67.63 -27.78 19.94
N GLU A 60 -67.10 -26.64 20.36
CA GLU A 60 -65.94 -26.03 19.71
C GLU A 60 -64.68 -26.87 19.98
N ARG A 61 -63.90 -27.15 18.94
CA ARG A 61 -62.54 -27.69 19.10
C ARG A 61 -61.55 -26.87 18.28
N GLY A 62 -60.35 -26.67 18.80
CA GLY A 62 -59.23 -26.08 18.07
C GLY A 62 -58.69 -27.07 17.04
N VAL A 63 -58.93 -26.82 15.75
CA VAL A 63 -58.58 -27.77 14.68
C VAL A 63 -57.43 -27.27 13.82
N TYR A 64 -57.39 -25.97 13.52
CA TYR A 64 -56.34 -25.42 12.65
C TYR A 64 -55.35 -24.60 13.46
N LEU A 65 -54.08 -24.98 13.38
CA LEU A 65 -52.95 -24.22 13.89
C LEU A 65 -52.40 -23.37 12.74
N SER A 66 -52.44 -22.06 12.86
CA SER A 66 -51.74 -21.15 11.94
C SER A 66 -50.51 -20.57 12.63
N ARG A 67 -49.36 -20.70 11.96
CA ARG A 67 -48.08 -20.12 12.38
C ARG A 67 -47.71 -19.00 11.43
N TYR A 68 -47.48 -17.81 11.97
CA TYR A 68 -47.08 -16.65 11.19
C TYR A 68 -46.13 -15.77 12.00
N ALA A 69 -45.31 -15.00 11.31
CA ALA A 69 -44.45 -14.00 11.91
C ALA A 69 -45.13 -12.64 11.89
N THR A 70 -44.97 -11.83 12.93
CA THR A 70 -45.44 -10.44 12.96
C THR A 70 -44.60 -9.62 13.91
N PHE A 71 -44.78 -8.30 13.91
CA PHE A 71 -44.13 -7.43 14.87
C PHE A 71 -44.66 -7.68 16.28
N GLY A 72 -43.75 -7.71 17.25
CA GLY A 72 -44.12 -7.87 18.65
C GLY A 72 -42.91 -8.07 19.54
N THR A 73 -43.18 -8.10 20.84
CA THR A 73 -42.17 -8.27 21.89
C THR A 73 -42.30 -9.63 22.55
N GLY A 74 -41.19 -10.32 22.77
CA GLY A 74 -41.19 -11.61 23.46
C GLY A 74 -39.78 -12.16 23.69
N LEU A 75 -39.67 -13.20 24.51
CA LEU A 75 -38.39 -13.82 24.87
C LEU A 75 -37.64 -14.42 23.68
N LYS A 76 -38.37 -14.87 22.66
CA LYS A 76 -37.82 -15.42 21.40
C LYS A 76 -37.89 -14.42 20.24
N SER A 77 -38.04 -13.13 20.54
CA SER A 77 -38.13 -12.11 19.50
C SER A 77 -36.80 -11.93 18.76
N ILE A 78 -36.89 -11.63 17.47
CA ILE A 78 -35.76 -11.43 16.58
C ILE A 78 -35.74 -9.96 16.17
N PRO A 79 -34.60 -9.26 16.30
CA PRO A 79 -34.50 -7.88 15.82
C PRO A 79 -34.82 -7.79 14.32
N PHE A 80 -35.76 -6.94 13.94
CA PHE A 80 -36.15 -6.75 12.54
C PHE A 80 -34.96 -6.34 11.67
N ALA A 81 -34.04 -5.53 12.21
CA ALA A 81 -32.80 -5.11 11.56
C ALA A 81 -31.85 -6.27 11.19
N ARG A 82 -32.02 -7.46 11.79
CA ARG A 82 -31.24 -8.65 11.42
C ARG A 82 -31.82 -9.41 10.23
N LEU A 83 -33.06 -9.11 9.82
CA LEU A 83 -33.70 -9.73 8.67
C LEU A 83 -33.23 -9.03 7.39
N ALA A 84 -32.09 -9.46 6.87
CA ALA A 84 -31.62 -9.01 5.57
C ALA A 84 -32.55 -9.53 4.46
N ARG A 85 -32.76 -8.73 3.41
CA ARG A 85 -33.47 -9.18 2.21
C ARG A 85 -32.51 -9.88 1.27
N ILE A 86 -32.89 -11.05 0.77
CA ILE A 86 -32.10 -11.71 -0.27
C ILE A 86 -32.27 -10.96 -1.60
N SER A 87 -31.15 -10.71 -2.29
CA SER A 87 -31.17 -10.17 -3.66
C SER A 87 -31.49 -11.28 -4.66
N ASP A 88 -32.16 -10.94 -5.76
CA ASP A 88 -32.40 -11.92 -6.81
C ASP A 88 -31.08 -12.37 -7.49
N LEU A 89 -31.10 -13.59 -8.04
CA LEU A 89 -29.94 -14.22 -8.66
C LEU A 89 -29.43 -13.46 -9.89
N GLN A 90 -30.31 -12.70 -10.57
CA GLN A 90 -29.93 -11.92 -11.75
C GLN A 90 -29.08 -10.71 -11.36
N LYS A 91 -29.47 -9.96 -10.32
CA LYS A 91 -28.68 -8.86 -9.76
C LYS A 91 -27.37 -9.35 -9.17
N GLN A 92 -27.38 -10.50 -8.48
CA GLN A 92 -26.14 -11.09 -7.96
C GLN A 92 -25.17 -11.44 -9.09
N LYS A 93 -25.65 -12.09 -10.16
CA LYS A 93 -24.83 -12.39 -11.35
C LYS A 93 -24.24 -11.13 -11.96
N LYS A 94 -25.07 -10.10 -12.19
CA LYS A 94 -24.63 -8.81 -12.74
C LYS A 94 -23.51 -8.19 -11.89
N LYS A 95 -23.68 -8.15 -10.56
CA LYS A 95 -22.67 -7.62 -9.65
C LYS A 95 -21.35 -8.41 -9.72
N THR A 96 -21.42 -9.73 -9.87
CA THR A 96 -20.23 -10.58 -10.06
C THR A 96 -19.53 -10.27 -11.37
N ASP A 97 -20.27 -10.11 -12.47
CA ASP A 97 -19.70 -9.77 -13.78
C ASP A 97 -19.03 -8.38 -13.77
N GLU A 98 -19.68 -7.39 -13.14
CA GLU A 98 -19.12 -6.04 -12.95
C GLU A 98 -17.85 -6.05 -12.08
N LEU A 99 -17.86 -6.83 -10.99
CA LEU A 99 -16.70 -6.96 -10.11
C LEU A 99 -15.53 -7.65 -10.82
N GLN A 100 -15.82 -8.64 -11.66
CA GLN A 100 -14.81 -9.32 -12.48
C GLN A 100 -14.17 -8.35 -13.49
N ALA A 101 -14.98 -7.54 -14.18
CA ALA A 101 -14.46 -6.53 -15.11
C ALA A 101 -13.58 -5.49 -14.40
N ALA A 102 -14.02 -4.98 -13.24
CA ALA A 102 -13.23 -4.01 -12.45
C ALA A 102 -11.92 -4.62 -11.93
N LEU A 103 -11.92 -5.91 -11.56
CA LEU A 103 -10.72 -6.62 -11.12
C LEU A 103 -9.70 -6.73 -12.26
N ASP A 104 -10.14 -7.03 -13.47
CA ASP A 104 -9.25 -7.20 -14.61
C ASP A 104 -8.66 -5.85 -15.08
N GLU A 105 -9.44 -4.77 -15.01
CA GLU A 105 -8.94 -3.40 -15.23
C GLU A 105 -7.89 -3.01 -14.17
N LEU A 106 -8.18 -3.29 -12.88
CA LEU A 106 -7.25 -2.98 -11.78
C LEU A 106 -5.93 -3.75 -11.91
N LYS A 107 -5.98 -5.02 -12.32
CA LYS A 107 -4.78 -5.83 -12.59
C LYS A 107 -3.95 -5.21 -13.71
N ALA A 108 -4.58 -4.83 -14.82
CA ALA A 108 -3.88 -4.19 -15.94
C ALA A 108 -3.23 -2.86 -15.53
N TYR A 109 -3.95 -2.03 -14.76
CA TYR A 109 -3.42 -0.80 -14.21
C TYR A 109 -2.22 -1.04 -13.28
N THR A 110 -2.31 -2.05 -12.41
CA THR A 110 -1.24 -2.38 -11.46
C THR A 110 0.01 -2.81 -12.21
N ILE A 111 -0.10 -3.69 -13.20
CA ILE A 111 1.01 -4.13 -14.04
C ILE A 111 1.70 -2.94 -14.71
N LYS A 112 0.92 -2.04 -15.31
CA LYS A 112 1.46 -0.82 -15.94
C LYS A 112 2.24 0.02 -14.93
N ARG A 113 1.64 0.31 -13.77
CA ARG A 113 2.27 1.17 -12.76
C ARG A 113 3.51 0.55 -12.13
N THR A 114 3.53 -0.77 -11.95
CA THR A 114 4.73 -1.48 -11.50
C THR A 114 5.84 -1.43 -12.53
N GLY A 115 5.53 -1.52 -13.83
CA GLY A 115 6.52 -1.39 -14.91
C GLY A 115 7.13 0.00 -14.98
N GLU A 116 6.30 1.06 -14.89
CA GLU A 116 6.77 2.45 -14.84
C GLU A 116 7.68 2.70 -13.62
N LEU A 117 7.31 2.16 -12.46
CA LEU A 117 8.10 2.30 -11.24
C LEU A 117 9.44 1.56 -11.33
N GLN A 118 9.45 0.35 -11.91
CA GLN A 118 10.68 -0.40 -12.13
C GLN A 118 11.64 0.36 -13.07
N ALA A 119 11.12 0.86 -14.19
CA ALA A 119 11.93 1.66 -15.13
C ALA A 119 12.51 2.92 -14.47
N ALA A 120 11.72 3.60 -13.62
CA ALA A 120 12.20 4.75 -12.86
C ALA A 120 13.28 4.37 -11.83
N HIS A 121 13.11 3.22 -11.15
CA HIS A 121 14.09 2.71 -10.20
C HIS A 121 15.42 2.37 -10.88
N ASP A 122 15.38 1.66 -12.01
CA ASP A 122 16.57 1.28 -12.77
C ASP A 122 17.34 2.52 -13.24
N LEU A 123 16.62 3.53 -13.76
CA LEU A 123 17.23 4.80 -14.18
C LEU A 123 17.90 5.55 -13.01
N LEU A 124 17.25 5.58 -11.84
CA LEU A 124 17.81 6.23 -10.65
C LEU A 124 19.03 5.47 -10.12
N SER A 125 18.97 4.14 -10.13
CA SER A 125 20.08 3.26 -9.74
C SER A 125 21.29 3.49 -10.65
N ASP A 126 21.09 3.52 -11.98
CA ASP A 126 22.14 3.81 -12.94
C ASP A 126 22.76 5.20 -12.72
N ARG A 127 21.92 6.22 -12.48
CA ARG A 127 22.40 7.56 -12.19
C ARG A 127 23.19 7.62 -10.88
N ALA A 128 22.76 6.91 -9.84
CA ALA A 128 23.48 6.81 -8.58
C ALA A 128 24.84 6.16 -8.77
N ASN A 129 24.91 5.02 -9.47
CA ASN A 129 26.16 4.34 -9.79
C ASN A 129 27.16 5.24 -10.54
N ILE A 130 26.68 6.03 -11.51
CA ILE A 130 27.53 6.99 -12.23
C ILE A 130 28.05 8.09 -11.30
N LEU A 131 27.20 8.62 -10.43
CA LEU A 131 27.58 9.67 -9.49
C LEU A 131 28.57 9.16 -8.46
N GLU A 132 28.36 7.98 -7.90
CA GLU A 132 29.27 7.34 -6.95
C GLU A 132 30.65 7.12 -7.57
N ARG A 133 30.72 6.63 -8.81
CA ARG A 133 32.00 6.46 -9.53
C ARG A 133 32.70 7.78 -9.81
N LYS A 134 31.95 8.85 -10.12
CA LYS A 134 32.50 10.19 -10.33
C LYS A 134 32.96 10.83 -9.01
N ALA A 135 32.28 10.53 -7.90
CA ALA A 135 32.58 11.08 -6.59
C ALA A 135 33.67 10.30 -5.85
N ALA A 136 33.84 9.00 -6.12
CA ALA A 136 34.76 8.12 -5.40
C ALA A 136 36.20 8.66 -5.28
N PRO A 137 36.83 9.24 -6.33
CA PRO A 137 38.17 9.81 -6.21
C PRO A 137 38.26 11.04 -5.28
N PHE A 138 37.13 11.63 -4.90
CA PHE A 138 37.04 12.83 -4.07
C PHE A 138 36.51 12.53 -2.66
N ALA A 139 36.03 11.31 -2.41
CA ALA A 139 35.48 10.87 -1.13
C ALA A 139 36.53 10.25 -0.20
N ILE A 140 37.81 10.28 -0.61
CA ILE A 140 38.94 9.75 0.14
C ILE A 140 39.87 10.89 0.58
N ASP A 141 40.48 10.72 1.76
CA ASP A 141 41.47 11.68 2.27
C ASP A 141 42.77 11.64 1.43
N GLY A 142 43.44 12.79 1.34
CA GLY A 142 44.76 12.91 0.69
C GLY A 142 44.74 13.32 -0.78
N VAL A 143 43.58 13.69 -1.32
CA VAL A 143 43.43 14.15 -2.70
C VAL A 143 43.76 15.64 -2.81
N LEU A 144 44.68 15.99 -3.71
CA LEU A 144 45.00 17.37 -4.04
C LEU A 144 44.38 17.77 -5.39
N LEU A 145 43.63 18.88 -5.41
CA LEU A 145 43.06 19.46 -6.61
C LEU A 145 43.57 20.88 -6.85
N LEU A 146 43.79 21.21 -8.12
CA LEU A 146 44.11 22.58 -8.52
C LEU A 146 42.86 23.44 -8.42
N TRP A 147 42.92 24.46 -7.58
CA TRP A 147 41.84 25.40 -7.35
C TRP A 147 42.18 26.78 -7.90
N ARG A 148 41.36 27.31 -8.82
CA ARG A 148 41.58 28.59 -9.52
C ARG A 148 40.67 29.71 -8.97
N LYS A 149 40.40 29.71 -7.67
CA LYS A 149 39.70 30.80 -6.97
C LYS A 149 40.39 31.10 -5.64
N PRO A 150 40.10 32.23 -4.98
CA PRO A 150 40.68 32.55 -3.69
C PRO A 150 40.38 31.47 -2.62
N ALA A 151 41.26 31.33 -1.64
CA ALA A 151 41.16 30.32 -0.59
C ALA A 151 39.88 30.45 0.27
N ASN A 152 39.35 31.67 0.43
CA ASN A 152 38.09 31.92 1.14
C ASN A 152 36.82 31.46 0.38
N GLN A 153 36.97 30.97 -0.86
CA GLN A 153 35.87 30.40 -1.66
C GLN A 153 35.99 28.87 -1.82
N ILE A 154 36.90 28.22 -1.09
CA ILE A 154 36.99 26.76 -1.10
C ILE A 154 35.67 26.17 -0.57
N PRO A 155 35.05 25.20 -1.28
CA PRO A 155 33.81 24.60 -0.86
C PRO A 155 33.88 23.96 0.54
N ALA A 156 32.76 23.92 1.24
CA ALA A 156 32.65 23.19 2.50
C ALA A 156 33.05 21.71 2.31
N GLY A 157 33.74 21.15 3.30
CA GLY A 157 34.32 19.80 3.23
C GLY A 157 35.74 19.76 2.62
N TRP A 158 36.22 20.86 2.05
CA TRP A 158 37.59 21.00 1.54
C TRP A 158 38.38 22.02 2.34
N ARG A 159 39.71 21.91 2.28
CA ARG A 159 40.64 22.88 2.86
C ARG A 159 41.84 23.08 1.95
N GLU A 160 42.49 24.23 2.07
CA GLU A 160 43.75 24.48 1.38
C GLU A 160 44.86 23.55 1.93
N ALA A 161 45.63 22.92 1.03
CA ALA A 161 46.82 22.14 1.38
C ALA A 161 48.02 23.08 1.62
N THR A 162 48.04 23.73 2.79
CA THR A 162 49.05 24.77 3.11
C THR A 162 50.49 24.25 3.16
N ASP A 163 50.69 22.98 3.49
CA ASP A 163 51.96 22.26 3.49
C ASP A 163 52.57 22.08 2.09
N TRP A 164 51.73 22.18 1.04
CA TRP A 164 52.12 22.08 -0.37
C TRP A 164 52.41 23.42 -1.05
N ARG A 165 52.30 24.56 -0.34
CA ARG A 165 52.58 25.88 -0.92
C ARG A 165 54.00 25.98 -1.47
N GLY A 166 54.12 26.38 -2.75
CA GLY A 166 55.40 26.57 -3.42
C GLY A 166 56.12 25.27 -3.83
N ARG A 167 55.45 24.11 -3.73
CA ARG A 167 55.98 22.80 -4.14
C ARG A 167 55.42 22.38 -5.50
N MET A 168 56.19 21.57 -6.24
CA MET A 168 55.72 20.86 -7.42
C MET A 168 55.61 19.37 -7.10
N PRO A 169 54.48 18.71 -7.42
CA PRO A 169 54.36 17.27 -7.20
C PRO A 169 55.23 16.51 -8.19
N ILE A 170 56.03 15.59 -7.67
CA ILE A 170 56.77 14.58 -8.43
C ILE A 170 56.20 13.22 -8.05
N GLY A 171 55.98 12.36 -9.04
CA GLY A 171 55.40 11.04 -8.83
C GLY A 171 56.30 10.16 -7.95
N TRP A 172 55.68 9.41 -7.05
CA TRP A 172 56.37 8.40 -6.27
C TRP A 172 56.95 7.33 -7.21
N ASN A 173 58.22 6.97 -7.02
CA ASN A 173 58.91 5.94 -7.79
C ASN A 173 59.74 5.05 -6.85
N PRO A 174 59.32 3.79 -6.61
CA PRO A 174 60.04 2.90 -5.69
C PRO A 174 61.45 2.52 -6.18
N GLY A 175 61.73 2.64 -7.48
CA GLY A 175 63.04 2.34 -8.07
C GLY A 175 64.04 3.50 -7.99
N ASP A 176 63.63 4.67 -7.51
CA ASP A 176 64.46 5.87 -7.43
C ASP A 176 64.64 6.28 -5.96
N THR A 177 65.90 6.34 -5.50
CA THR A 177 66.21 6.68 -4.10
C THR A 177 65.73 8.06 -3.68
N ASP A 178 65.59 8.99 -4.62
CA ASP A 178 65.11 10.35 -4.32
C ASP A 178 63.58 10.39 -4.18
N PHE A 179 62.86 9.47 -4.84
CA PHE A 179 61.39 9.48 -4.96
C PHE A 179 60.70 8.23 -4.40
N ASN A 180 61.41 7.32 -3.74
CA ASN A 180 60.86 6.07 -3.20
C ASN A 180 60.06 6.25 -1.89
N THR A 181 60.06 7.45 -1.31
CA THR A 181 59.34 7.74 -0.06
C THR A 181 58.35 8.88 -0.29
N LEU A 182 57.10 8.67 0.14
CA LEU A 182 56.05 9.69 0.03
C LEU A 182 56.38 10.91 0.89
N GLY A 183 56.19 12.11 0.33
CA GLY A 183 56.40 13.37 1.05
C GLY A 183 57.85 13.86 1.09
N ASN A 184 58.80 13.13 0.52
CA ASN A 184 60.18 13.60 0.35
C ASN A 184 60.22 14.95 -0.38
N THR A 185 61.15 15.81 0.02
CA THR A 185 61.32 17.15 -0.55
C THR A 185 62.69 17.29 -1.19
N GLY A 186 62.76 18.04 -2.30
CA GLY A 186 64.02 18.33 -2.97
C GLY A 186 63.93 19.56 -3.88
N GLY A 187 65.01 19.80 -4.62
CA GLY A 187 65.12 20.93 -5.54
C GLY A 187 65.56 22.24 -4.88
N LYS A 188 66.09 23.14 -5.70
CA LYS A 188 66.44 24.51 -5.31
C LYS A 188 65.93 25.45 -6.41
N LYS A 189 65.23 26.53 -6.03
CA LYS A 189 64.68 27.50 -6.99
C LYS A 189 65.78 28.13 -7.85
N ASN A 190 66.94 28.40 -7.25
CA ASN A 190 68.10 28.97 -7.91
C ASN A 190 69.33 28.11 -7.60
N THR A 191 70.20 27.92 -8.59
CA THR A 191 71.53 27.34 -8.40
C THR A 191 72.58 28.21 -9.10
N LYS A 192 73.78 28.30 -8.53
CA LYS A 192 74.90 29.04 -9.14
C LYS A 192 75.74 28.08 -9.98
N ILE A 193 76.15 28.51 -11.16
CA ILE A 193 77.10 27.76 -11.99
C ILE A 193 78.50 28.07 -11.49
N GLU A 194 79.20 27.07 -10.98
CA GLU A 194 80.57 27.16 -10.52
C GLU A 194 81.52 26.67 -11.61
N LYS A 195 82.82 27.01 -11.49
CA LYS A 195 83.85 26.62 -12.46
C LYS A 195 83.93 25.10 -12.68
N THR A 196 83.57 24.30 -11.67
CA THR A 196 83.49 22.83 -11.73
C THR A 196 82.40 22.32 -12.68
N HIS A 197 81.38 23.12 -12.97
CA HIS A 197 80.30 22.79 -13.90
C HIS A 197 80.63 23.16 -15.35
N LEU A 198 81.74 23.88 -15.60
CA LEU A 198 82.13 24.30 -16.95
C LEU A 198 82.96 23.21 -17.65
N PRO A 199 82.79 23.02 -18.96
CA PRO A 199 83.59 22.06 -19.71
C PRO A 199 85.06 22.48 -19.76
N LYS A 200 85.98 21.51 -19.79
CA LYS A 200 87.39 21.77 -20.05
C LYS A 200 87.55 22.08 -21.54
N VAL A 201 87.85 23.34 -21.85
CA VAL A 201 88.21 23.78 -23.20
C VAL A 201 89.72 24.04 -23.25
N SER A 202 90.40 23.38 -24.19
CA SER A 202 91.79 23.69 -24.57
C SER A 202 91.74 24.71 -25.71
N LEU A 203 92.45 25.83 -25.56
CA LEU A 203 92.65 26.83 -26.62
C LEU A 203 93.69 26.36 -27.64
#